data_AF-A0A0P8AHY6-F1
#
_entry.id   AF-A0A0P8AHY6-F1
#
_cell.length_a   1.000
_cell.length_b   1.000
_cell.length_c   1.000
_cell.angle_alpha   90.00
_cell.angle_beta   90.00
_cell.angle_gamma   90.00
#
_symmetry.space_group_name_H-M   'P 1'
#
loop_
_entity.id
_entity.type
_entity.pdbx_description
1 polymer ?
#
loop_
_entity_poly.entity_id
_entity_poly.type
_entity_poly.pdbx_seq_one_letter_code
_entity_poly.pdbx_strand_id
1 'polypeptide(L)'
;MIDNGEESVKKRLLKFLVKDKIGIRKCLLSLFLQARNYTTCEVYDYLKKQGFEVNYRSVSSMVGQMHTRLGILHIYSKRRHRRYSLKEDHRNIIQTILTTSTYHYNYNY
;
A
#
# COMPACT_ATOMS: atom_id res chain seq x y z
N MET A 1 0.04 -16.40 -20.01
CA MET A 1 1.46 -16.10 -19.70
C MET A 1 1.45 -15.07 -18.59
N ILE A 2 1.89 -15.41 -17.38
CA ILE A 2 2.01 -14.43 -16.30
C ILE A 2 3.26 -13.61 -16.60
N ASP A 3 3.09 -12.30 -16.74
CA ASP A 3 4.21 -11.39 -16.95
C ASP A 3 5.20 -11.51 -15.77
N ASN A 4 6.48 -11.73 -16.06
CA ASN A 4 7.53 -11.87 -15.05
C ASN A 4 7.61 -10.63 -14.12
N GLY A 5 7.11 -9.48 -14.57
CA GLY A 5 6.97 -8.26 -13.78
C GLY A 5 5.93 -8.37 -12.66
N GLU A 6 4.76 -8.95 -12.92
CA GLU A 6 3.66 -9.07 -11.94
C GLU A 6 4.02 -10.02 -10.80
N GLU A 7 4.65 -11.16 -11.11
CA GLU A 7 5.07 -12.14 -10.11
C GLU A 7 6.12 -11.55 -9.14
N SER A 8 6.98 -10.66 -9.64
CA SER A 8 7.93 -9.90 -8.82
C SER A 8 7.23 -8.89 -7.90
N VAL A 9 6.23 -8.15 -8.40
CA VAL A 9 5.43 -7.21 -7.59
C VAL A 9 4.66 -7.96 -6.50
N LYS A 10 4.02 -9.08 -6.85
CA LYS A 10 3.30 -9.95 -5.91
C LYS A 10 4.19 -10.41 -4.76
N LYS A 11 5.39 -10.94 -5.05
CA LYS A 11 6.35 -11.36 -4.01
C LYS A 11 6.73 -10.23 -3.07
N ARG A 12 6.94 -9.02 -3.59
CA ARG A 12 7.27 -7.83 -2.79
C ARG A 12 6.10 -7.38 -1.92
N LEU A 13 4.87 -7.41 -2.45
CA LEU A 13 3.64 -7.11 -1.73
C LEU A 13 3.39 -8.10 -0.58
N LEU A 14 3.53 -9.40 -0.83
CA LEU A 14 3.37 -10.42 0.21
C LEU A 14 4.39 -10.23 1.33
N LYS A 15 5.67 -9.99 0.99
CA LYS A 15 6.72 -9.68 1.99
C LYS A 15 6.42 -8.42 2.79
N PHE A 16 5.80 -7.41 2.17
CA PHE A 16 5.37 -6.21 2.87
C PHE A 16 4.24 -6.51 3.85
N LEU A 17 3.24 -7.30 3.44
CA LEU A 17 2.08 -7.67 4.25
C LEU A 17 2.37 -8.66 5.39
N VAL A 18 3.38 -9.53 5.26
CA VAL A 18 3.80 -10.43 6.35
C VAL A 18 4.13 -9.66 7.64
N LYS A 19 4.61 -8.42 7.52
CA LYS A 19 4.93 -7.57 8.67
C LYS A 19 3.72 -6.84 9.25
N ASP A 20 2.53 -7.00 8.67
CA ASP A 20 1.32 -6.23 8.97
C ASP A 20 0.54 -6.76 10.17
N LYS A 21 1.10 -6.56 11.36
CA LYS A 21 0.52 -7.08 12.61
C LYS A 21 -0.83 -6.47 12.99
N ILE A 22 -1.09 -5.24 12.58
CA ILE A 22 -2.26 -4.45 13.02
C ILE A 22 -3.09 -3.91 11.85
N GLY A 23 -2.81 -4.32 10.61
CA GLY A 23 -3.63 -3.95 9.45
C GLY A 23 -3.31 -2.60 8.80
N ILE A 24 -2.28 -1.87 9.25
CA ILE A 24 -1.89 -0.58 8.66
C ILE A 24 -1.52 -0.73 7.18
N ARG A 25 -0.80 -1.79 6.83
CA ARG A 25 -0.33 -1.97 5.44
C ARG A 25 -1.47 -2.34 4.51
N LYS A 26 -2.39 -3.21 4.95
CA LYS A 26 -3.64 -3.48 4.23
C LYS A 26 -4.47 -2.21 4.06
N CYS A 27 -4.57 -1.39 5.11
CA CYS A 27 -5.29 -0.12 5.06
C CYS A 27 -4.65 0.87 4.06
N LEU A 28 -3.31 0.96 4.04
CA LEU A 28 -2.58 1.74 3.04
C LEU A 28 -2.83 1.28 1.61
N LEU A 29 -2.73 -0.03 1.34
CA LEU A 29 -3.01 -0.56 0.00
C LEU A 29 -4.45 -0.25 -0.43
N SER A 30 -5.41 -0.36 0.50
CA SER A 30 -6.81 -0.03 0.26
C SER A 30 -7.01 1.46 -0.03
N LEU A 31 -6.33 2.35 0.69
CA LEU A 31 -6.35 3.80 0.45
C LEU A 31 -5.89 4.14 -0.98
N PHE A 32 -4.77 3.54 -1.41
CA PHE A 32 -4.21 3.82 -2.75
C PHE A 32 -5.02 3.20 -3.89
N LEU A 33 -5.84 2.17 -3.63
CA LEU A 33 -6.81 1.65 -4.61
C LEU A 33 -7.94 2.64 -4.93
N GLN A 34 -8.19 3.65 -4.10
CA GLN A 34 -9.25 4.65 -4.31
C GLN A 34 -8.96 5.63 -5.48
N ALA A 35 -7.91 5.39 -6.28
CA ALA A 35 -7.57 6.14 -7.51
C ALA A 35 -7.33 7.66 -7.30
N ARG A 36 -6.86 8.07 -6.13
CA ARG A 36 -6.53 9.47 -5.79
C ARG A 36 -5.03 9.67 -5.60
N ASN A 37 -4.60 10.92 -5.66
CA ASN A 37 -3.25 11.35 -5.31
C ASN A 37 -3.19 11.75 -3.83
N TYR A 38 -2.21 11.25 -3.09
CA TYR A 38 -2.02 11.56 -1.67
C TYR A 38 -0.62 12.11 -1.39
N THR A 39 -0.54 13.11 -0.53
CA THR A 39 0.69 13.50 0.17
C THR A 39 0.91 12.61 1.39
N THR A 40 2.14 12.55 1.90
CA THR A 40 2.42 11.82 3.15
C THR A 40 1.61 12.36 4.34
N CYS A 41 1.32 13.67 4.38
CA CYS A 41 0.46 14.27 5.40
C CYS A 41 -0.98 13.73 5.31
N GLU A 42 -1.58 13.71 4.12
CA GLU A 42 -2.92 13.17 3.93
C GLU A 42 -3.02 11.68 4.30
N VAL A 43 -1.98 10.90 3.99
CA VAL A 43 -1.90 9.49 4.42
C VAL A 43 -1.81 9.38 5.95
N TYR A 44 -1.00 10.22 6.60
CA TYR A 44 -0.87 10.24 8.06
C TYR A 44 -2.21 10.57 8.73
N ASP A 45 -2.87 11.64 8.28
CA ASP A 45 -4.17 12.07 8.81
C ASP A 45 -5.24 11.00 8.59
N TYR A 46 -5.24 10.35 7.43
CA TYR A 46 -6.13 9.24 7.15
C TYR A 46 -5.92 8.08 8.15
N LEU A 47 -4.68 7.63 8.34
CA LEU A 47 -4.39 6.54 9.28
C LEU A 47 -4.76 6.89 10.73
N LYS A 48 -4.54 8.14 11.16
CA LYS A 48 -4.98 8.62 12.48
C LYS A 48 -6.50 8.59 12.60
N LYS A 49 -7.24 9.00 11.56
CA LYS A 49 -8.71 8.94 11.52
C LYS A 49 -9.25 7.51 11.54
N GLN A 50 -8.49 6.53 11.03
CA GLN A 50 -8.80 5.11 11.13
C GLN A 50 -8.47 4.51 12.51
N GLY A 51 -7.98 5.32 13.47
CA GLY A 51 -7.68 4.89 14.83
C GLY A 51 -6.29 4.28 15.02
N PHE A 52 -5.42 4.31 14.01
CA PHE A 52 -4.07 3.78 14.15
C PHE A 52 -3.17 4.70 14.98
N GLU A 53 -2.42 4.09 15.90
CA GLU A 53 -1.39 4.77 16.67
C GLU A 53 -0.09 4.85 15.85
N VAL A 54 0.01 5.90 15.02
CA VAL A 54 1.15 6.13 14.12
C VAL A 54 1.80 7.49 14.35
N ASN A 55 3.07 7.60 13.98
CA ASN A 55 3.79 8.87 13.89
C ASN A 55 4.12 9.19 12.42
N TYR A 56 4.34 10.47 12.12
CA TYR A 56 4.58 10.90 10.75
C TYR A 56 5.81 10.23 10.11
N ARG A 57 6.88 10.00 10.89
CA ARG A 57 8.12 9.39 10.40
C ARG A 57 7.89 7.93 9.97
N SER A 58 7.14 7.15 10.73
CA SER A 58 6.81 5.77 10.38
C SER A 58 5.91 5.72 9.13
N VAL A 59 4.94 6.63 9.02
CA VAL A 59 4.10 6.76 7.81
C VAL A 59 4.92 7.14 6.58
N SER A 60 5.80 8.13 6.70
CA SER A 60 6.71 8.54 5.62
C SER A 60 7.61 7.39 5.15
N SER A 61 8.10 6.57 6.10
CA SER A 61 8.88 5.37 5.77
C SER A 61 8.04 4.33 5.02
N MET A 62 6.79 4.10 5.43
CA MET A 62 5.89 3.16 4.76
C MET A 62 5.54 3.60 3.33
N VAL A 63 5.16 4.87 3.15
CA VAL A 63 4.89 5.44 1.80
C VAL A 63 6.15 5.38 0.94
N GLY A 64 7.32 5.70 1.52
CA GLY A 64 8.61 5.55 0.85
C GLY A 64 8.89 4.12 0.39
N GLN A 65 8.61 3.11 1.22
CA GLN A 65 8.76 1.69 0.85
C GLN A 65 7.80 1.28 -0.26
N MET A 66 6.56 1.78 -0.25
CA MET A 66 5.59 1.53 -1.33
C MET A 66 6.09 2.11 -2.67
N HIS A 67 6.75 3.27 -2.63
CA HIS A 67 7.35 3.87 -3.82
C HIS A 67 8.62 3.12 -4.28
N THR A 68 9.64 3.00 -3.43
CA THR A 68 10.97 2.53 -3.86
C THR A 68 11.11 1.01 -3.87
N ARG A 69 10.58 0.33 -2.86
CA ARG A 69 10.76 -1.12 -2.71
C ARG A 69 9.67 -1.90 -3.43
N LEU A 70 8.41 -1.50 -3.28
CA LEU A 70 7.31 -2.15 -3.99
C LEU A 70 7.22 -1.66 -5.44
N GLY A 71 7.64 -0.44 -5.73
CA GLY A 71 7.57 0.13 -7.07
C GLY A 71 6.15 0.44 -7.53
N ILE A 72 5.17 0.47 -6.62
CA ILE A 72 3.74 0.52 -6.96
C ILE A 72 3.18 1.94 -7.06
N LEU A 73 3.96 2.96 -6.70
CA LEU A 73 3.51 4.35 -6.71
C LEU A 73 4.20 5.15 -7.83
N HIS A 74 3.46 6.07 -8.45
CA HIS A 74 4.04 7.23 -9.12
C HIS A 74 4.34 8.32 -8.09
N ILE A 75 5.30 9.18 -8.40
CA ILE A 75 5.62 10.38 -7.62
C ILE A 75 5.52 11.62 -8.51
N TYR A 76 4.73 12.60 -8.08
CA TYR A 76 4.65 13.90 -8.73
C TYR A 76 5.34 14.93 -7.82
N SER A 77 6.39 15.57 -8.34
CA SER A 77 7.21 16.56 -7.60
C SER A 77 6.96 18.01 -8.01
N LYS A 78 6.02 18.30 -8.93
CA LYS A 78 5.75 19.66 -9.45
C LYS A 78 5.27 20.69 -8.40
N ARG A 79 5.14 20.31 -7.12
CA ARG A 79 4.72 21.17 -6.00
C ARG A 79 5.63 20.96 -4.79
N ARG A 80 5.54 21.88 -3.82
CA ARG A 80 6.29 21.89 -2.54
C ARG A 80 6.22 20.56 -1.75
N HIS A 81 5.19 19.75 -1.97
CA HIS A 81 5.02 18.42 -1.37
C HIS A 81 4.89 17.34 -2.44
N ARG A 82 5.59 16.21 -2.21
CA ARG A 82 5.49 15.00 -3.05
C ARG A 82 4.07 14.44 -2.97
N ARG A 83 3.48 14.16 -4.13
CA ARG A 83 2.20 13.46 -4.25
C ARG A 83 2.42 12.07 -4.84
N TYR A 84 1.68 11.10 -4.32
CA TYR A 84 1.76 9.70 -4.67
C TYR A 84 0.43 9.21 -5.21
N SER A 85 0.44 8.48 -6.31
CA SER A 85 -0.71 7.71 -6.81
C SER A 85 -0.30 6.27 -7.07
N LEU A 86 -1.26 5.37 -7.11
CA LEU A 86 -1.06 4.01 -7.57
C LEU A 86 -0.75 3.99 -9.07
N LYS A 87 0.21 3.15 -9.49
CA LYS A 87 0.36 2.80 -10.92
C LYS A 87 -0.77 1.86 -11.31
N GLU A 88 -1.50 2.20 -12.35
CA GLU A 88 -2.74 1.49 -12.71
C GLU A 88 -2.50 0.00 -13.03
N ASP A 89 -1.37 -0.33 -13.65
CA ASP A 89 -0.95 -1.71 -13.95
C ASP A 89 -0.80 -2.60 -12.70
N HIS A 90 -0.72 -2.00 -11.50
CA HIS A 90 -0.62 -2.74 -10.24
C HIS A 90 -1.95 -2.81 -9.46
N ARG A 91 -3.03 -2.21 -9.96
CA ARG A 91 -4.35 -2.25 -9.31
C ARG A 91 -4.83 -3.68 -9.11
N ASN A 92 -4.89 -4.46 -10.19
CA ASN A 92 -5.48 -5.79 -10.17
C ASN A 92 -4.76 -6.72 -9.19
N ILE A 93 -3.42 -6.73 -9.19
CA ILE A 93 -2.65 -7.59 -8.28
C ILE A 93 -2.84 -7.20 -6.81
N ILE A 94 -2.94 -5.91 -6.50
CA ILE A 94 -3.20 -5.46 -5.12
C ILE A 94 -4.59 -5.88 -4.67
N GLN A 95 -5.60 -5.71 -5.53
CA GLN A 95 -6.98 -6.09 -5.22
C GLN A 95 -7.12 -7.59 -4.98
N THR A 96 -6.50 -8.42 -5.83
CA THR A 96 -6.43 -9.87 -5.64
C THR A 96 -5.79 -10.23 -4.30
N ILE A 97 -4.62 -9.66 -3.97
CA ILE A 97 -3.92 -9.97 -2.71
C ILE A 97 -4.74 -9.59 -1.48
N LEU A 98 -5.38 -8.43 -1.48
CA LEU A 98 -6.23 -7.99 -0.36
C LEU A 98 -7.45 -8.90 -0.21
N THR A 99 -8.05 -9.34 -1.32
CA THR A 99 -9.20 -10.25 -1.31
C THR A 99 -8.80 -11.62 -0.78
N THR A 100 -7.73 -12.24 -1.30
CA THR A 100 -7.24 -13.55 -0.84
C THR A 100 -6.80 -13.55 0.62
N SER A 101 -6.20 -12.45 1.09
CA SER A 101 -5.78 -12.29 2.50
C SER A 101 -6.95 -12.17 3.49
N THR A 102 -8.18 -12.01 2.99
CA THR A 102 -9.41 -11.95 3.80
C THR A 102 -10.00 -13.35 4.00
N TYR A 103 -9.73 -14.30 3.09
CA TYR A 103 -10.26 -15.68 3.16
C TYR A 103 -9.47 -16.60 4.10
N HIS A 104 -8.20 -16.31 4.39
CA HIS A 104 -7.37 -17.19 5.24
C HIS A 104 -7.65 -17.04 6.75
N TYR A 105 -8.54 -16.14 7.17
CA TYR A 105 -8.98 -15.98 8.57
C TYR A 105 -10.23 -16.80 8.92
N ASN A 106 -10.88 -17.47 7.95
CA ASN A 106 -12.17 -18.16 8.15
C ASN A 106 -12.09 -19.69 8.18
N TYR A 107 -10.89 -20.29 8.19
CA TYR A 107 -10.72 -21.74 8.35
C TYR A 107 -9.59 -22.04 9.32
N ASN A 108 -9.90 -22.04 10.61
CA ASN A 108 -9.24 -22.85 11.63
C ASN A 108 -10.29 -23.16 12.71
N TYR A 109 -11.00 -24.28 12.51
CA TYR A 109 -11.61 -25.06 13.59
C TYR A 109 -10.57 -26.06 14.09
#